data_AF-Q4Q8M8-F1
#
_entry.id   AF-Q4Q8M8-F1
#
_cell.length_a   1.000
_cell.length_b   1.000
_cell.length_c   1.000
_cell.angle_alpha   90.00
_cell.angle_beta   90.00
_cell.angle_gamma   90.00
#
_symmetry.space_group_name_H-M   'P 1'
#
loop_
_entity.id
_entity.type
_entity.pdbx_description
1 polymer ?
#
loop_
_entity_poly.entity_id
_entity_poly.type
_entity_poly.pdbx_seq_one_letter_code
_entity_poly.pdbx_strand_id
1 'polypeptide(L)'
;MSERCDMKGAKNLRMMVVQSVLLLYCDLSKDCGASSSGKSVLISSSSGNKPLGQSGAFLGLNIFTKSLDKRDLSSRAIEALRTTSFTDVGDGCQWRIEEDGVTLCIRVDLATVQKRLGASGKSMLLATTGGNKPIGGTGLNCGLNCYHPVDKAFDASKLGAGNAGEDELQVGQTQSMEGGFVVSYTTPTEMHVTYTYRAETMANGHTASLPACLVGDLKVTVFVCAPKAARARTEKTAMRATEDDEKYAASSAPTPFLTQASGANCSGCLSLERGKDSKVRNVTVTCTAVPAEGEEAAVSAGSQTGAYTIDLRFDPTLSFGRSLSGKWLTVASTGGFQRVVDAEDRAVCRFSLYAGRPAPSLSEAEITAAVRAVLAAKPKARLSSLSFKEVLTEVMSMLGLSEATKDAVKPTIKEAVVAFVQAAAT
;
A
#
# COMPACT_ATOMS: atom_id res chain seq x y z
N MET A 1 -6.79 33.71 -5.13
CA MET A 1 -5.82 33.58 -4.01
C MET A 1 -5.55 32.09 -3.85
N SER A 2 -4.30 31.67 -3.67
CA SER A 2 -4.03 30.25 -3.37
C SER A 2 -4.52 29.94 -1.97
N GLU A 3 -5.43 28.99 -1.83
CA GLU A 3 -5.90 28.53 -0.51
C GLU A 3 -5.04 27.37 0.00
N ARG A 4 -5.01 27.18 1.32
CA ARG A 4 -4.40 26.00 1.94
C ARG A 4 -5.31 24.80 1.70
N CYS A 5 -4.80 23.72 1.16
CA CYS A 5 -5.54 22.47 0.99
C CYS A 5 -4.92 21.33 1.80
N ASP A 6 -5.76 20.39 2.25
CA ASP A 6 -5.28 19.17 2.90
C ASP A 6 -4.58 18.27 1.88
N MET A 7 -3.40 17.75 2.23
CA MET A 7 -2.69 16.82 1.36
C MET A 7 -3.32 15.42 1.47
N LYS A 8 -3.86 14.87 0.37
CA LYS A 8 -4.63 13.61 0.39
C LYS A 8 -3.85 12.43 1.02
N GLY A 9 -4.42 11.89 2.08
CA GLY A 9 -3.86 10.77 2.85
C GLY A 9 -2.63 11.12 3.70
N ALA A 10 -2.28 12.39 3.83
CA ALA A 10 -1.38 12.87 4.86
C ALA A 10 -2.13 13.00 6.20
N LYS A 11 -1.40 13.10 7.30
CA LYS A 11 -1.93 13.32 8.65
C LYS A 11 -1.44 14.66 9.16
N ASN A 12 -2.37 15.56 9.49
CA ASN A 12 -2.06 16.89 10.01
C ASN A 12 -1.04 17.65 9.12
N LEU A 13 -1.30 17.67 7.82
CA LEU A 13 -0.45 18.32 6.84
C LEU A 13 -1.32 18.99 5.78
N ARG A 14 -1.22 20.32 5.73
CA ARG A 14 -1.81 21.14 4.68
C ARG A 14 -0.70 21.66 3.78
N MET A 15 -1.02 21.90 2.51
CA MET A 15 -0.11 22.51 1.56
C MET A 15 -0.75 23.71 0.88
N MET A 16 0.10 24.61 0.38
CA MET A 16 -0.29 25.71 -0.49
C MET A 16 0.81 25.87 -1.53
N VAL A 17 0.42 26.09 -2.78
CA VAL A 17 1.36 26.36 -3.87
C VAL A 17 1.17 27.80 -4.32
N VAL A 18 2.27 28.55 -4.33
CA VAL A 18 2.32 29.90 -4.88
C VAL A 18 3.41 29.89 -5.94
N GLN A 19 3.00 29.82 -7.22
CA GLN A 19 3.91 29.64 -8.34
C GLN A 19 4.77 28.37 -8.17
N SER A 20 6.09 28.51 -8.05
CA SER A 20 7.06 27.43 -7.79
C SER A 20 7.33 27.20 -6.29
N VAL A 21 6.67 27.93 -5.40
CA VAL A 21 6.90 27.84 -3.95
C VAL A 21 5.87 26.91 -3.33
N LEU A 22 6.35 25.83 -2.75
CA LEU A 22 5.57 24.92 -1.93
C LEU A 22 5.66 25.37 -0.46
N LEU A 23 4.49 25.59 0.14
CA LEU A 23 4.34 25.91 1.56
C LEU A 23 3.61 24.75 2.23
N LEU A 24 4.19 24.20 3.30
CA LEU A 24 3.64 23.08 4.07
C LEU A 24 3.31 23.57 5.48
N TYR A 25 2.11 23.27 5.96
CA TYR A 25 1.61 23.72 7.26
C TYR A 25 1.24 22.51 8.12
N CYS A 26 1.78 22.46 9.33
CA CYS A 26 1.53 21.39 10.31
C CYS A 26 1.20 21.99 11.68
N ASP A 27 0.13 21.53 12.33
CA ASP A 27 -0.19 21.93 13.71
C ASP A 27 0.59 21.06 14.71
N LEU A 28 1.59 21.65 15.36
CA LEU A 28 2.50 20.95 16.28
C LEU A 28 1.81 20.45 17.57
N SER A 29 0.60 20.94 17.87
CA SER A 29 -0.18 20.54 19.05
C SER A 29 -0.92 19.21 18.86
N LYS A 30 -1.08 18.73 17.62
CA LYS A 30 -1.79 17.49 17.32
C LYS A 30 -1.00 16.25 17.72
N ASP A 31 -1.74 15.19 17.98
CA ASP A 31 -1.23 13.83 18.15
C ASP A 31 -1.89 12.94 17.09
N CYS A 32 -1.07 12.36 16.21
CA CYS A 32 -1.50 11.45 15.14
C CYS A 32 -1.27 9.97 15.50
N GLY A 33 -0.97 9.68 16.78
CA GLY A 33 -0.73 8.37 17.36
C GLY A 33 0.74 7.94 17.31
N ALA A 34 0.99 6.71 17.79
CA ALA A 34 2.31 6.12 17.74
C ALA A 34 2.82 5.96 16.30
N SER A 35 4.13 6.16 16.11
CA SER A 35 4.79 5.85 14.85
C SER A 35 4.71 4.35 14.57
N SER A 36 4.93 3.95 13.31
CA SER A 36 4.87 2.53 12.93
C SER A 36 5.88 1.63 13.66
N SER A 37 6.90 2.22 14.31
CA SER A 37 7.86 1.50 15.15
C SER A 37 7.45 1.41 16.62
N GLY A 38 6.43 2.14 17.05
CA GLY A 38 6.03 2.30 18.45
C GLY A 38 6.98 3.15 19.30
N LYS A 39 8.12 3.62 18.75
CA LYS A 39 9.18 4.31 19.53
C LYS A 39 8.99 5.82 19.66
N SER A 40 8.01 6.39 18.96
CA SER A 40 7.78 7.82 18.91
C SER A 40 6.30 8.13 18.68
N VAL A 41 5.90 9.35 19.01
CA VAL A 41 4.56 9.88 18.76
C VAL A 41 4.62 10.75 17.51
N LEU A 42 3.73 10.48 16.55
CA LEU A 42 3.65 11.19 15.29
C LEU A 42 2.82 12.46 15.46
N ILE A 43 3.35 13.59 15.02
CA ILE A 43 2.67 14.89 15.07
C ILE A 43 2.09 15.23 13.68
N SER A 44 2.87 15.00 12.63
CA SER A 44 2.45 15.19 11.24
C SER A 44 3.20 14.23 10.32
N SER A 45 2.58 13.80 9.22
CA SER A 45 3.22 12.96 8.22
C SER A 45 2.57 13.09 6.85
N SER A 46 3.37 13.04 5.80
CA SER A 46 2.87 12.79 4.44
C SER A 46 2.42 11.33 4.25
N SER A 47 2.61 10.44 5.22
CA SER A 47 2.31 9.00 5.11
C SER A 47 3.10 8.29 4.01
N GLY A 48 4.40 8.63 3.89
CA GLY A 48 5.31 8.12 2.85
C GLY A 48 5.62 9.17 1.79
N ASN A 49 6.18 8.74 0.65
CA ASN A 49 6.50 9.66 -0.45
C ASN A 49 5.22 9.94 -1.25
N LYS A 50 4.67 11.14 -1.08
CA LYS A 50 3.44 11.58 -1.74
C LYS A 50 3.75 12.39 -3.00
N PRO A 51 3.09 12.13 -4.12
CA PRO A 51 3.25 12.98 -5.31
C PRO A 51 2.81 14.42 -5.00
N LEU A 52 3.47 15.38 -5.62
CA LEU A 52 3.14 16.80 -5.55
C LEU A 52 2.41 17.22 -6.82
N GLY A 53 1.14 16.80 -6.93
CA GLY A 53 0.36 16.96 -8.15
C GLY A 53 1.00 16.22 -9.34
N GLN A 54 0.90 16.81 -10.52
CA GLN A 54 1.47 16.28 -11.77
C GLN A 54 2.91 16.74 -12.04
N SER A 55 3.59 17.33 -11.05
CA SER A 55 4.95 17.86 -11.20
C SER A 55 6.03 16.79 -11.41
N GLY A 56 5.73 15.51 -11.15
CA GLY A 56 6.72 14.43 -11.10
C GLY A 56 7.55 14.40 -9.81
N ALA A 57 7.39 15.38 -8.91
CA ALA A 57 8.03 15.40 -7.61
C ALA A 57 7.24 14.63 -6.54
N PHE A 58 7.96 14.16 -5.54
CA PHE A 58 7.46 13.44 -4.38
C PHE A 58 7.96 14.09 -3.09
N LEU A 59 7.07 14.16 -2.09
CA LEU A 59 7.34 14.68 -0.76
C LEU A 59 7.21 13.57 0.29
N GLY A 60 8.28 13.36 1.04
CA GLY A 60 8.26 12.64 2.31
C GLY A 60 8.45 13.63 3.45
N LEU A 61 7.49 13.73 4.38
CA LEU A 61 7.56 14.54 5.59
C LEU A 61 7.15 13.70 6.80
N ASN A 62 7.91 13.81 7.88
CA ASN A 62 7.53 13.29 9.20
C ASN A 62 7.93 14.29 10.28
N ILE A 63 6.98 14.63 11.15
CA ILE A 63 7.22 15.38 12.38
C ILE A 63 6.82 14.49 13.55
N PHE A 64 7.71 14.31 14.52
CA PHE A 64 7.50 13.39 15.63
C PHE A 64 8.23 13.83 16.90
N THR A 65 7.83 13.26 18.03
CA THR A 65 8.53 13.35 19.32
C THR A 65 8.76 11.97 19.91
N LYS A 66 9.73 11.83 20.82
CA LYS A 66 9.91 10.57 21.57
C LYS A 66 8.73 10.31 22.52
N SER A 67 8.22 11.37 23.16
CA SER A 67 7.02 11.32 24.00
C SER A 67 6.33 12.68 24.03
N LEU A 68 5.03 12.70 24.32
CA LEU A 68 4.26 13.94 24.41
C LEU A 68 4.72 14.83 25.57
N ASP A 69 5.22 14.25 26.67
CA ASP A 69 5.75 15.02 27.82
C ASP A 69 7.01 15.83 27.48
N LYS A 70 7.70 15.48 26.39
CA LYS A 70 8.86 16.23 25.88
C LYS A 70 8.47 17.34 24.92
N ARG A 71 7.19 17.45 24.56
CA ARG A 71 6.70 18.51 23.69
C ARG A 71 6.52 19.80 24.49
N ASP A 72 7.28 20.82 24.13
CA ASP A 72 7.20 22.15 24.71
C ASP A 72 6.82 23.17 23.62
N LEU A 73 5.59 23.66 23.64
CA LEU A 73 5.13 24.71 22.72
C LEU A 73 5.04 26.08 23.41
N SER A 74 5.74 26.26 24.54
CA SER A 74 5.83 27.56 25.21
C SER A 74 6.54 28.59 24.34
N SER A 75 6.24 29.87 24.55
CA SER A 75 6.86 30.98 23.82
C SER A 75 8.38 30.90 23.80
N ARG A 76 9.00 30.47 24.91
CA ARG A 76 10.46 30.29 25.02
C ARG A 76 10.99 29.18 24.10
N ALA A 77 10.28 28.06 23.99
CA ALA A 77 10.73 26.94 23.17
C ALA A 77 10.64 27.24 21.66
N ILE A 78 9.67 28.06 21.26
CA ILE A 78 9.42 28.40 19.84
C ILE A 78 10.08 29.71 19.40
N GLU A 79 10.58 30.52 20.32
CA GLU A 79 11.06 31.90 20.08
C GLU A 79 11.99 32.02 18.88
N ALA A 80 12.98 31.11 18.79
CA ALA A 80 13.97 31.12 17.72
C ALA A 80 13.39 30.91 16.31
N LEU A 81 12.18 30.34 16.20
CA LEU A 81 11.50 30.10 14.93
C LEU A 81 10.25 30.94 14.74
N ARG A 82 9.78 31.67 15.76
CA ARG A 82 8.62 32.57 15.67
C ARG A 82 9.05 33.93 15.13
N THR A 83 9.55 33.92 13.90
CA THR A 83 10.13 35.07 13.21
C THR A 83 9.29 35.47 12.01
N THR A 84 9.39 36.73 11.58
CA THR A 84 8.74 37.20 10.34
C THR A 84 9.37 36.56 9.11
N SER A 85 10.69 36.35 9.13
CA SER A 85 11.45 35.70 8.06
C SER A 85 11.55 34.19 8.27
N PHE A 86 11.76 33.44 7.19
CA PHE A 86 12.05 32.01 7.27
C PHE A 86 13.50 31.77 7.69
N THR A 87 13.72 30.72 8.47
CA THR A 87 15.06 30.24 8.87
C THR A 87 15.44 29.03 8.02
N ASP A 88 16.66 29.00 7.49
CA ASP A 88 17.14 27.88 6.68
C ASP A 88 17.25 26.58 7.48
N VAL A 89 16.93 25.46 6.82
CA VAL A 89 17.07 24.12 7.39
C VAL A 89 17.48 23.12 6.31
N GLY A 90 18.72 22.65 6.37
CA GLY A 90 19.23 21.71 5.36
C GLY A 90 19.36 22.37 3.97
N ASP A 91 19.04 21.62 2.91
CA ASP A 91 19.24 22.03 1.53
C ASP A 91 17.88 22.40 0.90
N GLY A 92 17.71 23.66 0.48
CA GLY A 92 16.52 24.12 -0.25
C GLY A 92 15.22 24.16 0.57
N CYS A 93 15.32 24.06 1.90
CA CYS A 93 14.19 24.15 2.82
C CYS A 93 14.41 25.29 3.81
N GLN A 94 13.33 25.98 4.13
CA GLN A 94 13.30 26.99 5.18
C GLN A 94 12.04 26.80 6.00
N TRP A 95 12.03 27.23 7.26
CA TRP A 95 10.85 27.09 8.11
C TRP A 95 10.67 28.27 9.08
N ARG A 96 9.47 28.37 9.65
CA ARG A 96 9.16 29.24 10.78
C ARG A 96 7.94 28.71 11.52
N ILE A 97 7.71 29.20 12.72
CA ILE A 97 6.46 29.02 13.45
C ILE A 97 5.60 30.26 13.20
N GLU A 98 4.38 30.04 12.76
CA GLU A 98 3.41 31.10 12.48
C GLU A 98 3.00 31.83 13.77
N GLU A 99 2.29 32.94 13.63
CA GLU A 99 1.91 33.81 14.75
C GLU A 99 1.05 33.11 15.81
N ASP A 100 0.36 32.03 15.47
CA ASP A 100 -0.41 31.21 16.42
C ASP A 100 0.45 30.41 17.40
N GLY A 101 1.77 30.36 17.19
CA GLY A 101 2.73 29.67 18.05
C GLY A 101 2.69 28.14 17.97
N VAL A 102 1.80 27.56 17.15
CA VAL A 102 1.61 26.10 17.06
C VAL A 102 1.71 25.58 15.64
N THR A 103 1.57 26.43 14.61
CA THR A 103 1.69 26.02 13.22
C THR A 103 3.14 26.16 12.74
N LEU A 104 3.78 25.05 12.39
CA LEU A 104 5.02 25.06 11.63
C LEU A 104 4.71 25.27 10.15
N CYS A 105 5.36 26.27 9.55
CA CYS A 105 5.33 26.53 8.12
C CYS A 105 6.71 26.20 7.52
N ILE A 106 6.75 25.27 6.57
CA ILE A 106 7.96 24.91 5.82
C ILE A 106 7.81 25.43 4.39
N ARG A 107 8.80 26.18 3.93
CA ARG A 107 8.90 26.76 2.59
C ARG A 107 9.96 26.02 1.78
N VAL A 108 9.57 25.61 0.57
CA VAL A 108 10.47 25.05 -0.44
C VAL A 108 10.26 25.82 -1.73
N ASP A 109 11.29 26.54 -2.17
CA ASP A 109 11.24 27.34 -3.39
C ASP A 109 11.87 26.55 -4.55
N LEU A 110 11.03 25.83 -5.28
CA LEU A 110 11.48 24.87 -6.30
C LEU A 110 12.07 25.52 -7.56
N ALA A 111 11.98 26.85 -7.69
CA ALA A 111 12.67 27.58 -8.76
C ALA A 111 14.15 27.83 -8.43
N THR A 112 14.51 27.88 -7.14
CA THR A 112 15.86 28.23 -6.69
C THR A 112 16.64 27.06 -6.12
N VAL A 113 15.97 25.93 -5.82
CA VAL A 113 16.65 24.75 -5.28
C VAL A 113 17.70 24.19 -6.24
N GLN A 114 18.87 23.88 -5.70
CA GLN A 114 19.92 23.18 -6.43
C GLN A 114 19.62 21.68 -6.46
N LYS A 115 19.29 21.17 -7.65
CA LYS A 115 19.04 19.74 -7.84
C LYS A 115 20.35 18.96 -7.64
N ARG A 116 20.31 17.94 -6.79
CA ARG A 116 21.45 17.06 -6.53
C ARG A 116 21.06 15.61 -6.66
N LEU A 117 21.98 14.77 -7.14
CA LEU A 117 21.73 13.34 -7.21
C LEU A 117 21.60 12.76 -5.79
N GLY A 118 20.54 12.01 -5.55
CA GLY A 118 20.33 11.28 -4.31
C GLY A 118 21.34 10.14 -4.16
N ALA A 119 21.56 9.68 -2.93
CA ALA A 119 22.58 8.65 -2.62
C ALA A 119 22.40 7.33 -3.41
N SER A 120 21.18 7.01 -3.84
CA SER A 120 20.89 5.82 -4.64
C SER A 120 21.19 5.97 -6.13
N GLY A 121 21.44 7.19 -6.61
CA GLY A 121 21.54 7.51 -8.03
C GLY A 121 20.22 7.46 -8.80
N LYS A 122 19.09 7.11 -8.15
CA LYS A 122 17.78 6.91 -8.81
C LYS A 122 16.84 8.11 -8.69
N SER A 123 17.21 9.11 -7.89
CA SER A 123 16.40 10.30 -7.66
C SER A 123 17.25 11.58 -7.70
N MET A 124 16.64 12.66 -8.16
CA MET A 124 17.13 14.02 -8.03
C MET A 124 16.46 14.65 -6.81
N LEU A 125 17.25 14.90 -5.77
CA LEU A 125 16.81 15.58 -4.57
C LEU A 125 16.63 17.07 -4.88
N LEU A 126 15.44 17.57 -4.58
CA LEU A 126 15.04 18.96 -4.74
C LEU A 126 15.23 19.71 -3.43
N ALA A 127 14.84 19.11 -2.30
CA ALA A 127 14.98 19.74 -1.00
C ALA A 127 15.06 18.70 0.12
N THR A 128 15.77 18.99 1.21
CA THR A 128 15.86 18.10 2.37
C THR A 128 16.21 18.86 3.65
N THR A 129 15.72 18.37 4.79
CA THR A 129 16.22 18.82 6.10
C THR A 129 17.60 18.22 6.44
N GLY A 130 18.12 17.29 5.63
CA GLY A 130 19.39 16.61 5.89
C GLY A 130 19.31 15.62 7.06
N GLY A 131 18.16 14.93 7.21
CA GLY A 131 17.85 14.05 8.34
C GLY A 131 16.81 14.66 9.28
N ASN A 132 16.69 14.11 10.49
CA ASN A 132 15.75 14.61 11.49
C ASN A 132 16.36 15.84 12.19
N LYS A 133 15.76 17.01 12.00
CA LYS A 133 16.19 18.27 12.59
C LYS A 133 15.25 18.69 13.72
N PRO A 134 15.78 19.19 14.85
CA PRO A 134 14.93 19.69 15.94
C PRO A 134 14.18 20.96 15.50
N ILE A 135 12.92 21.08 15.92
CA ILE A 135 12.13 22.29 15.71
C ILE A 135 12.30 23.17 16.96
N GLY A 136 13.29 24.06 16.94
CA GLY A 136 13.59 24.93 18.09
C GLY A 136 13.83 24.14 19.38
N GLY A 137 13.31 24.64 20.49
CA GLY A 137 13.34 23.99 21.81
C GLY A 137 12.16 23.04 22.06
N THR A 138 11.34 22.72 21.05
CA THR A 138 10.03 22.09 21.28
C THR A 138 10.07 20.60 21.64
N GLY A 139 11.24 19.96 21.57
CA GLY A 139 11.37 18.50 21.67
C GLY A 139 10.84 17.72 20.45
N LEU A 140 10.29 18.42 19.45
CA LEU A 140 9.85 17.83 18.18
C LEU A 140 11.01 17.77 17.18
N ASN A 141 10.97 16.77 16.31
CA ASN A 141 11.91 16.61 15.20
C ASN A 141 11.16 16.54 13.87
N CYS A 142 11.73 17.13 12.84
CA CYS A 142 11.21 17.12 11.48
C CYS A 142 12.23 16.49 10.52
N GLY A 143 11.79 15.49 9.77
CA GLY A 143 12.50 14.97 8.61
C GLY A 143 11.69 15.23 7.35
N LEU A 144 12.31 15.89 6.36
CA LEU A 144 11.70 16.15 5.06
C LEU A 144 12.65 15.77 3.92
N ASN A 145 12.12 15.15 2.88
CA ASN A 145 12.75 14.99 1.58
C ASN A 145 11.75 15.31 0.47
N CYS A 146 12.16 16.15 -0.47
CA CYS A 146 11.45 16.41 -1.73
C CYS A 146 12.34 16.01 -2.89
N TYR A 147 11.89 15.15 -3.80
CA TYR A 147 12.70 14.63 -4.90
C TYR A 147 11.85 14.24 -6.11
N HIS A 148 12.46 14.08 -7.28
CA HIS A 148 11.85 13.38 -8.42
C HIS A 148 12.74 12.24 -8.92
N PRO A 149 12.20 11.18 -9.54
CA PRO A 149 13.00 10.15 -10.20
C PRO A 149 13.86 10.73 -11.34
N VAL A 150 15.08 10.18 -11.54
CA VAL A 150 16.01 10.66 -12.59
C VAL A 150 15.45 10.45 -14.00
N ASP A 151 14.64 9.40 -14.18
CA ASP A 151 13.98 9.02 -15.43
C ASP A 151 12.66 9.78 -15.69
N LYS A 152 12.26 10.69 -14.79
CA LYS A 152 11.04 11.49 -14.92
C LYS A 152 11.34 12.98 -14.98
N ALA A 153 10.66 13.67 -15.89
CA ALA A 153 10.70 15.12 -15.95
C ALA A 153 10.07 15.72 -14.69
N PHE A 154 10.66 16.83 -14.23
CA PHE A 154 10.11 17.63 -13.15
C PHE A 154 9.62 18.97 -13.70
N ASP A 155 8.36 19.30 -13.40
CA ASP A 155 7.71 20.54 -13.82
C ASP A 155 7.08 21.24 -12.62
N ALA A 156 7.72 22.32 -12.15
CA ALA A 156 7.24 23.09 -11.00
C ALA A 156 5.90 23.80 -11.27
N SER A 157 5.54 24.06 -12.53
CA SER A 157 4.25 24.69 -12.86
C SER A 157 3.05 23.78 -12.59
N LYS A 158 3.30 22.46 -12.51
CA LYS A 158 2.29 21.43 -12.23
C LYS A 158 2.21 21.04 -10.74
N LEU A 159 2.84 21.82 -9.87
CA LEU A 159 2.71 21.63 -8.42
C LEU A 159 1.26 21.85 -8.00
N GLY A 160 0.69 20.86 -7.31
CA GLY A 160 -0.70 20.93 -6.84
C GLY A 160 -1.75 20.67 -7.91
N ALA A 161 -1.40 20.65 -9.20
CA ALA A 161 -2.30 20.21 -10.26
C ALA A 161 -2.64 18.72 -10.06
N GLY A 162 -3.92 18.36 -10.03
CA GLY A 162 -4.37 16.99 -9.71
C GLY A 162 -4.38 16.62 -8.22
N ASN A 163 -4.03 17.55 -7.30
CA ASN A 163 -4.22 17.33 -5.86
C ASN A 163 -5.63 17.70 -5.37
N ALA A 164 -6.39 18.50 -6.13
CA ALA A 164 -7.84 18.58 -5.97
C ALA A 164 -8.41 17.21 -6.38
N GLY A 165 -9.42 16.69 -5.69
CA GLY A 165 -9.95 15.32 -5.85
C GLY A 165 -10.52 14.95 -7.24
N GLU A 166 -10.16 15.66 -8.30
CA GLU A 166 -10.52 15.44 -9.70
C GLU A 166 -9.92 14.14 -10.27
N ASP A 167 -8.82 13.62 -9.70
CA ASP A 167 -8.23 12.32 -10.06
C ASP A 167 -8.87 11.14 -9.29
N GLU A 168 -9.92 11.37 -8.49
CA GLU A 168 -10.65 10.31 -7.83
C GLU A 168 -11.76 9.78 -8.72
N LEU A 169 -11.56 8.56 -9.24
CA LEU A 169 -12.52 7.90 -10.10
C LEU A 169 -13.86 7.72 -9.36
N GLN A 170 -14.92 8.31 -9.90
CA GLN A 170 -16.27 8.21 -9.38
C GLN A 170 -17.03 7.02 -9.99
N VAL A 171 -18.10 6.60 -9.32
CA VAL A 171 -19.01 5.59 -9.87
C VAL A 171 -19.59 6.09 -11.20
N GLY A 172 -19.56 5.23 -12.21
CA GLY A 172 -19.95 5.53 -13.59
C GLY A 172 -18.80 6.06 -14.47
N GLN A 173 -17.60 6.25 -13.94
CA GLN A 173 -16.47 6.78 -14.72
C GLN A 173 -15.55 5.69 -15.24
N THR A 174 -14.95 5.97 -16.40
CA THR A 174 -13.84 5.21 -16.98
C THR A 174 -12.71 6.17 -17.31
N GLN A 175 -11.50 5.84 -16.88
CA GLN A 175 -10.32 6.67 -17.06
C GLN A 175 -9.19 5.87 -17.70
N SER A 176 -8.67 6.38 -18.81
CA SER A 176 -7.42 5.90 -19.39
C SER A 176 -6.24 6.42 -18.56
N MET A 177 -5.40 5.49 -18.13
CA MET A 177 -4.23 5.75 -17.29
C MET A 177 -2.95 5.65 -18.12
N GLU A 178 -1.89 6.29 -17.64
CA GLU A 178 -0.55 6.14 -18.24
C GLU A 178 -0.14 4.65 -18.29
N GLY A 179 0.61 4.30 -19.34
CA GLY A 179 1.12 2.95 -19.50
C GLY A 179 0.13 1.96 -20.12
N GLY A 180 -1.01 2.42 -20.66
CA GLY A 180 -1.96 1.58 -21.39
C GLY A 180 -2.99 0.86 -20.53
N PHE A 181 -3.12 1.25 -19.26
CA PHE A 181 -4.20 0.77 -18.38
C PHE A 181 -5.47 1.59 -18.59
N VAL A 182 -6.62 0.96 -18.45
CA VAL A 182 -7.92 1.62 -18.37
C VAL A 182 -8.60 1.16 -17.10
N VAL A 183 -9.04 2.10 -16.27
CA VAL A 183 -9.75 1.78 -15.02
C VAL A 183 -11.19 2.24 -15.16
N SER A 184 -12.13 1.33 -14.94
CA SER A 184 -13.56 1.62 -14.97
C SER A 184 -14.18 1.30 -13.62
N TYR A 185 -14.88 2.26 -13.02
CA TYR A 185 -15.64 2.07 -11.80
C TYR A 185 -17.12 2.21 -12.14
N THR A 186 -17.70 1.17 -12.71
CA THR A 186 -19.02 1.23 -13.36
C THR A 186 -20.16 1.34 -12.36
N THR A 187 -20.09 0.56 -11.28
CA THR A 187 -21.08 0.54 -10.19
C THR A 187 -20.36 0.51 -8.84
N PRO A 188 -21.03 0.83 -7.71
CA PRO A 188 -20.38 0.79 -6.40
C PRO A 188 -19.74 -0.57 -6.06
N THR A 189 -20.24 -1.67 -6.63
CA THR A 189 -19.79 -3.04 -6.39
C THR A 189 -18.98 -3.63 -7.54
N GLU A 190 -18.57 -2.82 -8.51
CA GLU A 190 -17.90 -3.32 -9.70
C GLU A 190 -16.84 -2.36 -10.21
N MET A 191 -15.58 -2.81 -10.11
CA MET A 191 -14.42 -2.11 -10.64
C MET A 191 -13.66 -3.03 -11.62
N HIS A 192 -13.26 -2.45 -12.75
CA HIS A 192 -12.50 -3.10 -13.81
C HIS A 192 -11.15 -2.41 -13.99
N VAL A 193 -10.11 -3.20 -14.20
CA VAL A 193 -8.80 -2.72 -14.67
C VAL A 193 -8.44 -3.51 -15.91
N THR A 194 -8.46 -2.84 -17.04
CA THR A 194 -8.13 -3.41 -18.35
C THR A 194 -6.73 -2.99 -18.76
N TYR A 195 -5.97 -3.90 -19.37
CA TYR A 195 -4.64 -3.65 -19.90
C TYR A 195 -4.38 -4.45 -21.17
N THR A 196 -3.93 -3.78 -22.24
CA THR A 196 -3.52 -4.46 -23.47
C THR A 196 -2.05 -4.88 -23.39
N TYR A 197 -1.83 -6.16 -23.14
CA TYR A 197 -0.53 -6.80 -23.15
C TYR A 197 -0.02 -7.00 -24.58
N ARG A 198 1.24 -6.64 -24.80
CA ARG A 198 1.99 -6.84 -26.04
C ARG A 198 3.32 -7.50 -25.71
N ALA A 199 3.64 -8.62 -26.34
CA ALA A 199 4.84 -9.39 -26.00
C ALA A 199 6.12 -8.60 -26.30
N GLU A 200 6.11 -7.86 -27.41
CA GLU A 200 7.20 -7.01 -27.88
C GLU A 200 7.56 -5.88 -26.92
N THR A 201 6.58 -5.30 -26.20
CA THR A 201 6.83 -4.25 -25.20
C THR A 201 7.38 -4.80 -23.89
N MET A 202 7.28 -6.12 -23.69
CA MET A 202 7.60 -6.81 -22.44
C MET A 202 8.89 -7.65 -22.51
N ALA A 203 9.46 -7.82 -23.71
CA ALA A 203 10.57 -8.74 -24.00
C ALA A 203 11.86 -8.52 -23.17
N ASN A 204 12.08 -7.32 -22.63
CA ASN A 204 13.29 -6.96 -21.87
C ASN A 204 13.11 -7.03 -20.34
N GLY A 205 12.19 -7.87 -19.85
CA GLY A 205 11.85 -7.93 -18.43
C GLY A 205 11.12 -6.68 -17.94
N HIS A 206 10.53 -5.93 -18.86
CA HIS A 206 9.71 -4.78 -18.53
C HIS A 206 8.50 -5.22 -17.69
N THR A 207 8.06 -4.33 -16.81
CA THR A 207 6.86 -4.54 -15.98
C THR A 207 6.00 -3.29 -16.12
N ALA A 208 4.83 -3.43 -16.72
CA ALA A 208 3.83 -2.39 -16.70
C ALA A 208 3.25 -2.29 -15.29
N SER A 209 3.16 -1.07 -14.76
CA SER A 209 2.57 -0.78 -13.47
C SER A 209 1.41 0.19 -13.67
N LEU A 210 0.25 -0.14 -13.11
CA LEU A 210 -0.84 0.81 -13.00
C LEU A 210 -0.34 2.02 -12.20
N PRO A 211 -0.50 3.25 -12.71
CA PRO A 211 -0.22 4.46 -11.94
C PRO A 211 -1.04 4.50 -10.65
N ALA A 212 -0.74 5.43 -9.75
CA ALA A 212 -1.49 5.55 -8.50
C ALA A 212 -2.99 5.80 -8.80
N CYS A 213 -3.82 4.80 -8.53
CA CYS A 213 -5.27 4.86 -8.69
C CYS A 213 -5.92 4.83 -7.32
N LEU A 214 -6.72 5.86 -7.02
CA LEU A 214 -7.47 6.01 -5.79
C LEU A 214 -8.96 6.14 -6.10
N VAL A 215 -9.78 5.35 -5.39
CA VAL A 215 -11.24 5.38 -5.44
C VAL A 215 -11.73 5.55 -4.01
N GLY A 216 -12.06 6.77 -3.58
CA GLY A 216 -12.18 7.07 -2.15
C GLY A 216 -10.85 6.87 -1.42
N ASP A 217 -10.91 6.03 -0.38
CA ASP A 217 -9.77 5.54 0.38
C ASP A 217 -9.20 4.22 -0.16
N LEU A 218 -9.81 3.63 -1.19
CA LEU A 218 -9.30 2.43 -1.84
C LEU A 218 -8.09 2.76 -2.70
N LYS A 219 -6.97 2.11 -2.40
CA LYS A 219 -5.78 2.12 -3.24
C LYS A 219 -5.72 0.86 -4.09
N VAL A 220 -5.58 1.04 -5.40
CA VAL A 220 -5.42 -0.08 -6.36
C VAL A 220 -4.01 -0.07 -6.93
N THR A 221 -3.39 -1.25 -6.95
CA THR A 221 -2.08 -1.47 -7.56
C THR A 221 -2.12 -2.71 -8.43
N VAL A 222 -1.65 -2.58 -9.67
CA VAL A 222 -1.58 -3.68 -10.63
C VAL A 222 -0.21 -3.66 -11.28
N PHE A 223 0.41 -4.83 -11.38
CA PHE A 223 1.63 -5.06 -12.13
C PHE A 223 1.38 -6.14 -13.17
N VAL A 224 1.85 -5.93 -14.40
CA VAL A 224 1.81 -6.91 -15.49
C VAL A 224 3.23 -7.07 -16.03
N CYS A 225 3.70 -8.31 -16.18
CA CYS A 225 5.03 -8.62 -16.68
C CYS A 225 5.00 -9.84 -17.61
N ALA A 226 6.06 -10.00 -18.39
CA ALA A 226 6.25 -11.17 -19.24
C ALA A 226 6.19 -12.48 -18.43
N PRO A 227 5.77 -13.60 -19.07
CA PRO A 227 5.95 -14.93 -18.49
C PRO A 227 7.40 -15.14 -18.09
N LYS A 228 7.64 -15.74 -16.92
CA LYS A 228 8.99 -16.19 -16.59
C LYS A 228 9.29 -17.40 -17.46
N ALA A 229 10.40 -17.37 -18.19
CA ALA A 229 10.95 -18.57 -18.79
C ALA A 229 11.06 -19.64 -17.69
N ALA A 230 10.50 -20.83 -17.94
CA ALA A 230 10.72 -21.96 -17.06
C ALA A 230 12.23 -22.17 -16.97
N ARG A 231 12.83 -21.90 -15.81
CA ARG A 231 14.23 -22.28 -15.59
C ARG A 231 14.26 -23.79 -15.80
N ALA A 232 14.96 -24.25 -16.84
CA ALA A 232 15.26 -25.66 -17.01
C ALA A 232 15.95 -26.12 -15.72
N ARG A 233 15.20 -26.82 -14.87
CA ARG A 233 15.69 -27.34 -13.62
C ARG A 233 16.59 -28.51 -14.03
N THR A 234 17.89 -28.25 -14.16
CA THR A 234 18.87 -29.32 -14.34
C THR A 234 18.85 -30.12 -13.04
N GLU A 235 18.13 -31.24 -13.05
CA GLU A 235 18.17 -32.23 -11.97
C GLU A 235 19.57 -32.83 -11.93
N LYS A 236 20.47 -32.20 -11.16
CA LYS A 236 21.60 -32.92 -10.59
C LYS A 236 21.07 -33.72 -9.41
N THR A 237 20.57 -34.90 -9.70
CA THR A 237 20.35 -35.97 -8.73
C THR A 237 21.71 -36.35 -8.15
N ALA A 238 22.12 -35.69 -7.08
CA ALA A 238 23.23 -36.15 -6.26
C ALA A 238 22.71 -37.34 -5.45
N MET A 239 23.06 -38.56 -5.89
CA MET A 239 22.98 -39.76 -5.06
C MET A 239 23.83 -39.50 -3.81
N ARG A 240 23.18 -39.27 -2.67
CA ARG A 240 23.74 -39.60 -1.37
C ARG A 240 22.90 -40.75 -0.83
N ALA A 241 23.45 -41.94 -1.01
CA ALA A 241 23.09 -43.09 -0.21
C ALA A 241 23.53 -42.80 1.22
N THR A 242 22.56 -42.75 2.13
CA THR A 242 22.75 -43.16 3.51
C THR A 242 21.55 -44.02 3.84
N GLU A 243 21.86 -45.28 4.12
CA GLU A 243 20.98 -46.27 4.72
C GLU A 243 20.46 -45.76 6.08
N ASP A 244 19.39 -46.39 6.54
CA ASP A 244 18.73 -46.24 7.86
C ASP A 244 17.63 -45.16 7.97
N ASP A 245 16.40 -45.51 7.57
CA ASP A 245 15.34 -45.84 8.54
C ASP A 245 13.99 -46.12 7.82
N GLU A 246 13.51 -47.35 7.98
CA GLU A 246 12.17 -47.78 7.61
C GLU A 246 11.12 -47.25 8.62
N LYS A 247 10.18 -46.40 8.18
CA LYS A 247 8.73 -46.52 8.49
C LYS A 247 7.93 -45.33 7.94
N TYR A 248 6.76 -45.66 7.40
CA TYR A 248 5.69 -44.80 6.85
C TYR A 248 5.83 -44.36 5.40
N ALA A 249 5.71 -45.34 4.49
CA ALA A 249 5.23 -45.11 3.13
C ALA A 249 3.70 -45.33 3.09
N ALA A 250 2.95 -44.26 2.85
CA ALA A 250 1.59 -44.34 2.31
C ALA A 250 1.54 -43.50 1.03
N SER A 251 1.60 -44.25 -0.06
CA SER A 251 1.32 -43.91 -1.45
C SER A 251 0.21 -42.85 -1.63
N SER A 252 0.51 -41.80 -2.40
CA SER A 252 -0.52 -41.06 -3.14
C SER A 252 -0.03 -40.79 -4.56
N ALA A 253 -0.33 -41.72 -5.47
CA ALA A 253 -0.40 -41.46 -6.89
C ALA A 253 -1.52 -40.43 -7.18
N PRO A 254 -1.39 -39.58 -8.21
CA PRO A 254 -2.44 -38.64 -8.58
C PRO A 254 -3.60 -39.39 -9.27
N THR A 255 -4.74 -39.44 -8.61
CA THR A 255 -6.02 -39.88 -9.18
C THR A 255 -6.58 -38.75 -10.08
N PRO A 256 -6.97 -39.03 -11.34
CA PRO A 256 -7.67 -38.06 -12.16
C PRO A 256 -9.17 -38.10 -11.84
N PHE A 257 -9.84 -36.96 -11.63
CA PHE A 257 -11.30 -36.97 -11.60
C PHE A 257 -11.98 -35.66 -12.04
N LEU A 258 -12.90 -35.86 -12.99
CA LEU A 258 -14.16 -35.17 -13.33
C LEU A 258 -14.15 -33.69 -13.75
N THR A 259 -14.09 -33.53 -15.07
CA THR A 259 -14.79 -32.51 -15.85
C THR A 259 -16.32 -32.63 -15.65
N GLN A 260 -16.98 -31.53 -15.28
CA GLN A 260 -18.42 -31.35 -15.52
C GLN A 260 -18.62 -30.27 -16.58
N ALA A 261 -19.14 -30.70 -17.73
CA ALA A 261 -19.82 -29.88 -18.73
C ALA A 261 -21.23 -29.51 -18.19
N SER A 262 -21.97 -28.49 -18.60
CA SER A 262 -21.82 -27.32 -19.48
C SER A 262 -23.19 -26.62 -19.42
N GLY A 263 -23.22 -25.29 -19.41
CA GLY A 263 -24.41 -24.51 -19.77
C GLY A 263 -23.98 -23.45 -20.79
N ALA A 264 -24.53 -23.51 -21.99
CA ALA A 264 -24.06 -22.80 -23.17
C ALA A 264 -24.35 -21.29 -23.11
N ASN A 265 -23.28 -20.50 -23.05
CA ASN A 265 -23.07 -19.26 -23.80
C ASN A 265 -21.58 -18.90 -23.67
N CYS A 266 -20.88 -18.82 -24.80
CA CYS A 266 -19.42 -18.73 -24.88
C CYS A 266 -18.88 -17.42 -24.29
N SER A 267 -18.51 -17.47 -23.00
CA SER A 267 -17.53 -16.59 -22.36
C SER A 267 -16.50 -17.52 -21.72
N GLY A 268 -15.32 -17.62 -22.36
CA GLY A 268 -14.20 -18.42 -21.86
C GLY A 268 -13.67 -17.82 -20.57
N CYS A 269 -14.22 -18.26 -19.44
CA CYS A 269 -13.77 -17.85 -18.12
C CYS A 269 -12.41 -18.52 -17.84
N LEU A 270 -11.32 -17.80 -18.13
CA LEU A 270 -9.95 -18.31 -17.97
C LEU A 270 -9.59 -18.44 -16.49
N SER A 271 -9.12 -19.63 -16.11
CA SER A 271 -8.88 -19.97 -14.71
C SER A 271 -7.47 -19.61 -14.26
N LEU A 272 -7.35 -18.88 -13.16
CA LEU A 272 -6.16 -18.89 -12.32
C LEU A 272 -5.81 -20.34 -11.90
N GLU A 273 -4.53 -20.73 -11.95
CA GLU A 273 -4.08 -22.00 -11.38
C GLU A 273 -4.51 -22.06 -9.89
N ARG A 274 -5.49 -22.90 -9.56
CA ARG A 274 -5.95 -23.10 -8.18
C ARG A 274 -4.91 -23.93 -7.42
N GLY A 275 -3.93 -23.25 -6.82
CA GLY A 275 -3.14 -23.84 -5.74
C GLY A 275 -4.02 -24.20 -4.54
N LYS A 276 -3.60 -25.21 -3.75
CA LYS A 276 -4.31 -25.72 -2.56
C LYS A 276 -4.64 -24.68 -1.48
N ASP A 277 -4.06 -23.48 -1.56
CA ASP A 277 -4.39 -22.30 -0.75
C ASP A 277 -4.56 -21.08 -1.67
N SER A 278 -5.71 -20.96 -2.32
CA SER A 278 -5.99 -19.82 -3.20
C SER A 278 -5.93 -18.50 -2.42
N LYS A 279 -4.75 -17.85 -2.44
CA LYS A 279 -4.53 -16.49 -1.91
C LYS A 279 -5.25 -15.42 -2.73
N VAL A 280 -5.84 -15.80 -3.87
CA VAL A 280 -6.67 -14.92 -4.67
C VAL A 280 -8.01 -14.69 -3.96
N ARG A 281 -8.35 -13.43 -3.74
CA ARG A 281 -9.57 -12.98 -3.06
C ARG A 281 -10.20 -11.88 -3.88
N ASN A 282 -11.48 -12.06 -4.23
CA ASN A 282 -12.29 -11.05 -4.91
C ASN A 282 -11.59 -10.48 -6.14
N VAL A 283 -11.13 -11.36 -7.04
CA VAL A 283 -10.59 -10.97 -8.34
C VAL A 283 -11.04 -12.01 -9.34
N THR A 284 -11.65 -11.54 -10.43
CA THR A 284 -11.88 -12.32 -11.64
C THR A 284 -10.98 -11.77 -12.73
N VAL A 285 -10.40 -12.65 -13.54
CA VAL A 285 -9.50 -12.29 -14.63
C VAL A 285 -10.05 -12.86 -15.91
N THR A 286 -10.13 -12.05 -16.95
CA THR A 286 -10.33 -12.54 -18.31
C THR A 286 -9.17 -12.09 -19.19
N CYS A 287 -8.89 -12.87 -20.22
CA CYS A 287 -7.84 -12.56 -21.19
C CYS A 287 -8.40 -12.89 -22.58
N THR A 288 -8.38 -11.90 -23.47
CA THR A 288 -8.93 -12.04 -24.82
C THR A 288 -7.86 -11.64 -25.83
N ALA A 289 -7.67 -12.45 -26.88
CA ALA A 289 -6.78 -12.08 -27.97
C ALA A 289 -7.35 -10.85 -28.68
N VAL A 290 -6.49 -9.87 -28.96
CA VAL A 290 -6.87 -8.69 -29.75
C VAL A 290 -6.72 -9.08 -31.22
N PRO A 291 -7.79 -8.99 -32.05
CA PRO A 291 -7.68 -9.26 -33.47
C PRO A 291 -6.68 -8.27 -34.10
N ALA A 292 -5.83 -8.76 -35.01
CA ALA A 292 -4.95 -7.88 -35.77
C ALA A 292 -5.79 -6.91 -36.60
N GLU A 293 -5.64 -5.60 -36.37
CA GLU A 293 -6.32 -4.60 -37.18
C GLU A 293 -5.78 -4.68 -38.62
N GLY A 294 -6.58 -5.20 -39.56
CA GLY A 294 -6.39 -4.94 -40.99
C GLY A 294 -5.98 -6.09 -41.91
N GLU A 295 -6.00 -7.36 -41.51
CA GLU A 295 -5.71 -8.45 -42.46
C GLU A 295 -6.66 -9.65 -42.30
N GLU A 296 -7.43 -9.94 -43.35
CA GLU A 296 -7.99 -11.27 -43.67
C GLU A 296 -6.87 -12.28 -44.02
N ALA A 297 -5.71 -12.20 -43.35
CA ALA A 297 -4.57 -13.05 -43.62
C ALA A 297 -4.69 -14.36 -42.84
N ALA A 298 -4.67 -15.47 -43.58
CA ALA A 298 -4.65 -16.82 -43.07
C ALA A 298 -3.62 -16.97 -41.94
N VAL A 299 -4.13 -17.35 -40.77
CA VAL A 299 -3.37 -17.58 -39.54
C VAL A 299 -2.33 -18.67 -39.80
N SER A 300 -1.08 -18.27 -40.03
CA SER A 300 0.05 -19.19 -39.98
C SER A 300 0.32 -19.51 -38.51
N ALA A 301 -0.04 -20.74 -38.11
CA ALA A 301 0.15 -21.26 -36.77
C ALA A 301 1.65 -21.33 -36.43
N GLY A 302 2.20 -20.31 -35.78
CA GLY A 302 3.60 -20.36 -35.33
C GLY A 302 4.20 -19.08 -34.76
N SER A 303 3.67 -17.89 -35.07
CA SER A 303 4.24 -16.63 -34.55
C SER A 303 3.54 -16.17 -33.26
N GLN A 304 4.31 -16.07 -32.17
CA GLN A 304 3.87 -15.65 -30.83
C GLN A 304 3.56 -14.14 -30.71
N THR A 305 3.24 -13.45 -31.80
CA THR A 305 3.18 -11.97 -31.88
C THR A 305 1.78 -11.39 -31.64
N GLY A 306 0.97 -12.06 -30.81
CA GLY A 306 -0.40 -11.63 -30.50
C GLY A 306 -0.45 -10.61 -29.36
N ALA A 307 -1.28 -9.57 -29.51
CA ALA A 307 -1.69 -8.70 -28.41
C ALA A 307 -2.88 -9.33 -27.65
N TYR A 308 -2.93 -9.12 -26.34
CA TYR A 308 -3.99 -9.66 -25.49
C TYR A 308 -4.55 -8.57 -24.60
N THR A 309 -5.87 -8.47 -24.49
CA THR A 309 -6.54 -7.65 -23.50
C THR A 309 -6.72 -8.46 -22.23
N ILE A 310 -6.15 -7.99 -21.13
CA ILE A 310 -6.32 -8.55 -19.79
C ILE A 310 -7.32 -7.66 -19.07
N ASP A 311 -8.38 -8.25 -18.55
CA ASP A 311 -9.41 -7.55 -17.80
C ASP A 311 -9.54 -8.12 -16.39
N LEU A 312 -9.38 -7.25 -15.39
CA LEU A 312 -9.40 -7.58 -13.97
C LEU A 312 -10.64 -6.98 -13.33
N ARG A 313 -11.55 -7.82 -12.83
CA ARG A 313 -12.79 -7.38 -12.18
C ARG A 313 -12.79 -7.72 -10.69
N PHE A 314 -13.23 -6.79 -9.85
CA PHE A 314 -13.46 -7.03 -8.43
C PHE A 314 -14.54 -6.12 -7.83
N ASP A 315 -15.07 -6.51 -6.67
CA ASP A 315 -16.02 -5.70 -5.90
C ASP A 315 -15.26 -4.82 -4.89
N PRO A 316 -15.21 -3.48 -5.05
CA PRO A 316 -14.44 -2.62 -4.18
C PRO A 316 -15.05 -2.44 -2.78
N THR A 317 -16.27 -2.93 -2.53
CA THR A 317 -16.97 -2.83 -1.23
C THR A 317 -16.63 -3.96 -0.27
N LEU A 318 -16.13 -5.10 -0.77
CA LEU A 318 -15.80 -6.24 0.05
C LEU A 318 -14.50 -6.03 0.85
N SER A 319 -14.38 -6.75 1.97
CA SER A 319 -13.19 -6.75 2.82
C SER A 319 -12.86 -8.17 3.28
N PHE A 320 -11.59 -8.55 3.16
CA PHE A 320 -11.06 -9.88 3.48
C PHE A 320 -10.10 -9.84 4.67
N GLY A 321 -10.30 -8.87 5.57
CA GLY A 321 -9.49 -8.68 6.75
C GLY A 321 -8.22 -7.87 6.51
N ARG A 322 -7.39 -7.75 7.55
CA ARG A 322 -6.19 -6.92 7.50
C ARG A 322 -5.07 -7.63 6.74
N SER A 323 -4.25 -6.84 6.05
CA SER A 323 -2.98 -7.28 5.46
C SER A 323 -2.02 -7.78 6.54
N LEU A 324 -0.95 -8.47 6.12
CA LEU A 324 0.13 -8.92 7.03
C LEU A 324 0.76 -7.79 7.84
N SER A 325 0.70 -6.55 7.36
CA SER A 325 1.21 -5.39 8.10
C SER A 325 0.23 -4.84 9.14
N GLY A 326 -1.04 -5.25 9.12
CA GLY A 326 -2.12 -4.69 9.92
C GLY A 326 -2.62 -3.31 9.47
N LYS A 327 -1.86 -2.61 8.60
CA LYS A 327 -2.09 -1.21 8.19
C LYS A 327 -3.20 -1.03 7.15
N TRP A 328 -3.56 -2.09 6.45
CA TRP A 328 -4.49 -2.07 5.34
C TRP A 328 -5.54 -3.15 5.50
N LEU A 329 -6.80 -2.85 5.19
CA LEU A 329 -7.84 -3.84 4.93
C LEU A 329 -7.75 -4.26 3.47
N THR A 330 -7.66 -5.56 3.24
CA THR A 330 -7.55 -6.15 1.90
C THR A 330 -8.94 -6.20 1.28
N VAL A 331 -9.11 -5.56 0.14
CA VAL A 331 -10.37 -5.54 -0.63
C VAL A 331 -10.31 -6.56 -1.76
N ALA A 332 -9.21 -6.57 -2.50
CA ALA A 332 -8.94 -7.57 -3.53
C ALA A 332 -7.45 -7.88 -3.57
N SER A 333 -7.08 -9.14 -3.80
CA SER A 333 -5.68 -9.52 -3.86
C SER A 333 -5.51 -10.78 -4.68
N THR A 334 -4.39 -10.84 -5.38
CA THR A 334 -3.91 -12.04 -6.07
C THR A 334 -2.94 -12.86 -5.22
N GLY A 335 -2.53 -12.33 -4.05
CA GLY A 335 -1.54 -12.97 -3.20
C GLY A 335 -0.12 -13.03 -3.77
N GLY A 336 0.17 -12.20 -4.78
CA GLY A 336 1.42 -12.16 -5.53
C GLY A 336 1.20 -12.32 -7.02
N PHE A 337 2.28 -12.54 -7.78
CA PHE A 337 2.18 -12.73 -9.23
C PHE A 337 1.53 -14.05 -9.59
N GLN A 338 0.42 -13.97 -10.32
CA GLN A 338 -0.32 -15.09 -10.88
C GLN A 338 -0.08 -15.20 -12.39
N ARG A 339 -0.15 -16.42 -12.92
CA ARG A 339 -0.03 -16.71 -14.35
C ARG A 339 -1.38 -16.45 -15.02
N VAL A 340 -1.36 -15.77 -16.17
CA VAL A 340 -2.51 -15.65 -17.08
C VAL A 340 -2.23 -16.54 -18.28
N VAL A 341 -3.20 -17.37 -18.64
CA VAL A 341 -3.12 -18.26 -19.79
C VAL A 341 -4.17 -17.90 -20.82
N ASP A 342 -3.95 -18.25 -22.08
CA ASP A 342 -4.95 -18.13 -23.15
C ASP A 342 -5.85 -19.37 -23.22
N ALA A 343 -6.70 -19.44 -24.25
CA ALA A 343 -7.63 -20.55 -24.47
C ALA A 343 -6.91 -21.90 -24.71
N GLU A 344 -5.65 -21.88 -25.14
CA GLU A 344 -4.81 -23.05 -25.36
C GLU A 344 -3.88 -23.38 -24.17
N ASP A 345 -4.14 -22.81 -22.97
CA ASP A 345 -3.34 -22.96 -21.74
C ASP A 345 -1.87 -22.45 -21.86
N ARG A 346 -1.59 -21.61 -22.86
CA ARG A 346 -0.26 -21.03 -23.05
C ARG A 346 -0.12 -19.81 -22.16
N ALA A 347 1.04 -19.65 -21.53
CA ALA A 347 1.30 -18.50 -20.66
C ALA A 347 1.35 -17.19 -21.48
N VAL A 348 0.38 -16.30 -21.28
CA VAL A 348 0.35 -14.98 -21.92
C VAL A 348 1.22 -14.01 -21.14
N CYS A 349 0.97 -13.89 -19.83
CA CYS A 349 1.69 -12.98 -18.96
C CYS A 349 1.63 -13.44 -17.49
N ARG A 350 2.21 -12.63 -16.61
CA ARG A 350 2.01 -12.73 -15.16
C ARG A 350 1.54 -11.39 -14.64
N PHE A 351 0.55 -11.40 -13.75
CA PHE A 351 0.03 -10.18 -13.15
C PHE A 351 -0.04 -10.28 -11.62
N SER A 352 0.03 -9.14 -10.93
CA SER A 352 -0.20 -9.04 -9.50
C SER A 352 -1.12 -7.86 -9.24
N LEU A 353 -2.29 -8.12 -8.67
CA LEU A 353 -3.22 -7.11 -8.18
C LEU A 353 -3.24 -7.09 -6.65
N TYR A 354 -3.21 -5.89 -6.08
CA TYR A 354 -3.57 -5.61 -4.70
C TYR A 354 -4.43 -4.35 -4.64
N ALA A 355 -5.61 -4.48 -4.06
CA ALA A 355 -6.50 -3.38 -3.72
C ALA A 355 -6.76 -3.40 -2.20
N GLY A 356 -6.57 -2.26 -1.54
CA GLY A 356 -6.76 -2.17 -0.10
C GLY A 356 -7.07 -0.76 0.39
N ARG A 357 -7.76 -0.70 1.52
CA ARG A 357 -8.11 0.55 2.24
C ARG A 357 -7.27 0.69 3.50
N PRO A 358 -6.96 1.89 3.97
CA PRO A 358 -6.36 2.07 5.29
C PRO A 358 -7.20 1.33 6.34
N ALA A 359 -6.56 0.48 7.13
CA ALA A 359 -7.29 -0.21 8.17
C ALA A 359 -7.59 0.78 9.31
N PRO A 360 -8.83 0.82 9.83
CA PRO A 360 -9.13 1.64 10.99
C PRO A 360 -8.25 1.24 12.16
N SER A 361 -7.90 2.20 13.02
CA SER A 361 -7.25 1.89 14.29
C SER A 361 -8.19 1.02 15.12
N LEU A 362 -7.66 -0.01 15.78
CA LEU A 362 -8.47 -0.78 16.73
C LEU A 362 -8.72 0.06 17.98
N SER A 363 -9.99 0.18 18.34
CA SER A 363 -10.39 0.78 19.60
C SER A 363 -10.16 -0.20 20.76
N GLU A 364 -9.94 0.34 21.95
CA GLU A 364 -9.88 -0.45 23.18
C GLU A 364 -11.16 -1.26 23.41
N ALA A 365 -12.32 -0.72 23.04
CA ALA A 365 -13.61 -1.39 23.12
C ALA A 365 -13.68 -2.64 22.23
N GLU A 366 -13.19 -2.56 20.97
CA GLU A 366 -13.13 -3.71 20.07
C GLU A 366 -12.19 -4.80 20.59
N ILE A 367 -11.02 -4.40 21.11
CA ILE A 367 -10.06 -5.34 21.71
C ILE A 367 -10.69 -6.04 22.92
N THR A 368 -11.35 -5.28 23.79
CA THR A 368 -12.03 -5.80 24.98
C THR A 368 -13.18 -6.73 24.62
N ALA A 369 -13.97 -6.38 23.59
CA ALA A 369 -15.05 -7.23 23.10
C ALA A 369 -14.52 -8.56 22.53
N ALA A 370 -13.42 -8.52 21.78
CA ALA A 370 -12.78 -9.73 21.26
C ALA A 370 -12.22 -10.62 22.38
N VAL A 371 -11.57 -10.03 23.39
CA VAL A 371 -11.12 -10.77 24.59
C VAL A 371 -12.29 -11.45 25.29
N ARG A 372 -13.40 -10.71 25.51
CA ARG A 372 -14.61 -11.25 26.13
C ARG A 372 -15.19 -12.40 25.29
N ALA A 373 -15.27 -12.25 23.98
CA ALA A 373 -15.79 -13.28 23.09
C ALA A 373 -14.92 -14.55 23.13
N VAL A 374 -13.59 -14.41 23.05
CA VAL A 374 -12.64 -15.54 23.12
C VAL A 374 -12.77 -16.27 24.46
N LEU A 375 -12.79 -15.54 25.58
CA LEU A 375 -12.86 -16.16 26.92
C LEU A 375 -14.25 -16.76 27.21
N ALA A 376 -15.34 -16.09 26.82
CA ALA A 376 -16.69 -16.59 27.02
C ALA A 376 -16.98 -17.87 26.22
N ALA A 377 -16.30 -18.08 25.09
CA ALA A 377 -16.40 -19.32 24.31
C ALA A 377 -15.69 -20.53 24.98
N LYS A 378 -14.93 -20.31 26.06
CA LYS A 378 -14.19 -21.37 26.75
C LYS A 378 -15.02 -21.97 27.90
N PRO A 379 -14.95 -23.29 28.12
CA PRO A 379 -15.57 -23.90 29.30
C PRO A 379 -15.00 -23.29 30.59
N LYS A 380 -15.86 -23.01 31.58
CA LYS A 380 -15.45 -22.42 32.88
C LYS A 380 -14.30 -23.19 33.54
N ALA A 381 -14.33 -24.52 33.48
CA ALA A 381 -13.30 -25.39 34.04
C ALA A 381 -11.91 -25.22 33.38
N ARG A 382 -11.85 -24.71 32.13
CA ARG A 382 -10.59 -24.47 31.42
C ARG A 382 -10.02 -23.07 31.63
N LEU A 383 -10.82 -22.11 32.10
CA LEU A 383 -10.40 -20.71 32.22
C LEU A 383 -9.16 -20.52 33.10
N SER A 384 -9.06 -21.26 34.20
CA SER A 384 -7.91 -21.21 35.13
C SER A 384 -6.62 -21.81 34.55
N SER A 385 -6.72 -22.61 33.49
CA SER A 385 -5.59 -23.30 32.85
C SER A 385 -5.12 -22.65 31.54
N LEU A 386 -5.87 -21.65 31.03
CA LEU A 386 -5.52 -20.98 29.79
C LEU A 386 -4.31 -20.07 29.99
N SER A 387 -3.30 -20.23 29.14
CA SER A 387 -2.17 -19.32 29.12
C SER A 387 -2.56 -18.00 28.43
N PHE A 388 -1.98 -16.89 28.88
CA PHE A 388 -2.15 -15.61 28.19
C PHE A 388 -1.71 -15.67 26.71
N LYS A 389 -0.72 -16.51 26.38
CA LYS A 389 -0.23 -16.69 25.00
C LYS A 389 -1.30 -17.28 24.09
N GLU A 390 -2.07 -18.26 24.56
CA GLU A 390 -3.19 -18.84 23.80
C GLU A 390 -4.28 -17.81 23.58
N VAL A 391 -4.71 -17.11 24.63
CA VAL A 391 -5.73 -16.05 24.54
C VAL A 391 -5.28 -14.95 23.58
N LEU A 392 -4.03 -14.50 23.68
CA LEU A 392 -3.46 -13.50 22.78
C LEU A 392 -3.50 -13.95 21.33
N THR A 393 -3.12 -15.20 21.05
CA THR A 393 -3.13 -15.77 19.69
C THR A 393 -4.54 -15.85 19.12
N GLU A 394 -5.51 -16.28 19.93
CA GLU A 394 -6.91 -16.37 19.50
C GLU A 394 -7.56 -15.00 19.29
N VAL A 395 -7.31 -14.04 20.19
CA VAL A 395 -7.80 -12.65 20.03
C VAL A 395 -7.18 -12.00 18.81
N MET A 396 -5.88 -12.17 18.59
CA MET A 396 -5.22 -11.68 17.38
C MET A 396 -5.79 -12.32 16.12
N SER A 397 -6.03 -13.63 16.13
CA SER A 397 -6.66 -14.32 15.00
C SER A 397 -8.09 -13.81 14.74
N MET A 398 -8.88 -13.59 15.79
CA MET A 398 -10.24 -13.06 15.70
C MET A 398 -10.26 -11.63 15.13
N LEU A 399 -9.30 -10.80 15.51
CA LEU A 399 -9.16 -9.42 15.03
C LEU A 399 -8.42 -9.33 13.67
N GLY A 400 -8.00 -10.47 13.09
CA GLY A 400 -7.23 -10.52 11.85
C GLY A 400 -5.87 -9.83 11.96
N LEU A 401 -5.25 -9.85 13.13
CA LEU A 401 -3.97 -9.21 13.42
C LEU A 401 -2.80 -10.15 13.13
N SER A 402 -1.67 -9.55 12.73
CA SER A 402 -0.42 -10.27 12.53
C SER A 402 0.53 -10.09 13.72
N GLU A 403 1.57 -10.92 13.79
CA GLU A 403 2.63 -10.80 14.79
C GLU A 403 3.29 -9.41 14.81
N ALA A 404 3.31 -8.68 13.69
CA ALA A 404 3.88 -7.32 13.63
C ALA A 404 3.10 -6.31 14.49
N THR A 405 1.81 -6.55 14.74
CA THR A 405 0.95 -5.69 15.58
C THR A 405 0.86 -6.14 17.04
N LYS A 406 1.46 -7.29 17.37
CA LYS A 406 1.32 -7.94 18.67
C LYS A 406 1.70 -7.04 19.84
N ASP A 407 2.87 -6.43 19.78
CA ASP A 407 3.38 -5.64 20.90
C ASP A 407 2.54 -4.38 21.15
N ALA A 408 1.87 -3.86 20.12
CA ALA A 408 1.00 -2.70 20.23
C ALA A 408 -0.33 -3.03 20.95
N VAL A 409 -0.92 -4.21 20.68
CA VAL A 409 -2.22 -4.60 21.25
C VAL A 409 -2.12 -5.41 22.54
N LYS A 410 -0.96 -6.03 22.78
CA LYS A 410 -0.72 -6.92 23.93
C LYS A 410 -1.02 -6.27 25.29
N PRO A 411 -0.65 -5.00 25.58
CA PRO A 411 -1.00 -4.36 26.85
C PRO A 411 -2.51 -4.30 27.08
N THR A 412 -3.26 -3.80 26.10
CA THR A 412 -4.72 -3.68 26.17
C THR A 412 -5.41 -5.04 26.28
N ILE A 413 -4.94 -6.05 25.53
CA ILE A 413 -5.46 -7.42 25.65
C ILE A 413 -5.21 -7.95 27.07
N LYS A 414 -4.04 -7.70 27.66
CA LYS A 414 -3.71 -8.14 29.02
C LYS A 414 -4.63 -7.50 30.05
N GLU A 415 -4.86 -6.20 29.96
CA GLU A 415 -5.76 -5.47 30.86
C GLU A 415 -7.20 -6.00 30.75
N ALA A 416 -7.71 -6.19 29.54
CA ALA A 416 -9.04 -6.76 29.31
C ALA A 416 -9.18 -8.20 29.84
N VAL A 417 -8.13 -9.03 29.73
CA VAL A 417 -8.12 -10.40 30.30
C VAL A 417 -8.21 -10.35 31.82
N VAL A 418 -7.43 -9.47 32.47
CA VAL A 418 -7.46 -9.31 33.94
C VAL A 418 -8.86 -8.86 34.39
N ALA A 419 -9.44 -7.86 33.73
CA ALA A 419 -10.78 -7.38 34.05
C ALA A 419 -11.85 -8.47 33.92
N PHE A 420 -11.77 -9.31 32.87
CA PHE A 420 -12.70 -10.43 32.69
C PHE A 420 -12.60 -11.47 33.80
N VAL A 421 -11.37 -11.84 34.21
CA VAL A 421 -11.16 -12.84 35.28
C VAL A 421 -11.63 -12.31 36.63
N GLN A 422 -11.39 -11.03 36.93
CA GLN A 422 -11.86 -10.40 38.17
C GLN A 422 -13.40 -10.39 38.24
N ALA A 423 -14.08 -10.03 37.16
CA ALA A 423 -15.53 -10.01 37.08
C ALA A 423 -16.18 -11.41 37.18
N ALA A 424 -15.43 -12.47 36.87
CA ALA A 424 -15.91 -13.86 37.00
C ALA A 424 -15.69 -14.45 38.40
N ALA A 425 -14.88 -13.79 39.25
CA ALA A 425 -14.59 -14.21 40.62
C ALA A 425 -15.53 -13.59 41.66
N THR A 426 -16.20 -12.50 41.30
CA THR A 426 -17.34 -11.90 42.02
C THR A 426 -18.64 -12.56 41.58
#